data_AF-L9VPE4-F1
#
_entry.id   AF-L9VPE4-F1
#
_cell.length_a   1.000
_cell.length_b   1.000
_cell.length_c   1.000
_cell.angle_alpha   90.00
_cell.angle_beta   90.00
_cell.angle_gamma   90.00
#
_symmetry.space_group_name_H-M   'P 1'
#
loop_
_entity.id
_entity.type
_entity.pdbx_description
1 polymer ?
#
loop_
_entity_poly.entity_id
_entity_poly.type
_entity_poly.pdbx_seq_one_letter_code
_entity_poly.pdbx_strand_id
1 'polypeptide(L)'
;MVPTDDGASPAPIDRSVLERMRSRFAGRRMFESATIVEDGKRHLRVELSDDYFPNEASARFEVRWYRNDDFNFHYQEERPDGAWKCRWDRHPNAHNSRDHFHPPPAASRIDAENARWPDDHRGVSRLVLDRIEERLETLWGQY
;
A
#
# COMPACT_ATOMS: atom_id res chain seq x y z
N MET A 1 -13.18 21.78 10.25
CA MET A 1 -11.87 22.31 9.83
C MET A 1 -11.50 21.55 8.56
N VAL A 2 -11.38 22.23 7.42
CA VAL A 2 -11.02 21.57 6.16
C VAL A 2 -9.49 21.42 6.16
N PRO A 3 -8.92 20.22 5.93
CA PRO A 3 -7.47 20.05 6.00
C PRO A 3 -6.82 20.79 4.83
N THR A 4 -5.89 21.68 5.15
CA THR A 4 -5.03 22.34 4.17
C THR A 4 -3.98 21.34 3.73
N ASP A 5 -4.11 20.84 2.51
CA ASP A 5 -2.99 20.26 1.76
C ASP A 5 -1.91 21.34 1.65
N ASP A 6 -0.67 21.07 2.08
CA ASP A 6 0.43 22.05 2.15
C ASP A 6 0.83 22.64 0.78
N GLY A 7 0.11 22.35 -0.30
CA GLY A 7 0.20 23.00 -1.61
C GLY A 7 1.50 22.73 -2.37
N ALA A 8 2.48 22.06 -1.75
CA ALA A 8 3.68 21.59 -2.40
C ALA A 8 3.35 20.37 -3.25
N SER A 9 3.57 20.48 -4.55
CA SER A 9 3.52 19.30 -5.43
C SER A 9 4.50 18.26 -4.91
N PRO A 10 4.09 16.98 -4.80
CA PRO A 10 4.98 15.93 -4.33
C PRO A 10 6.20 15.83 -5.24
N ALA A 11 7.33 15.39 -4.69
CA ALA A 11 8.53 15.13 -5.48
C ALA A 11 8.21 14.18 -6.65
N PRO A 12 9.00 14.18 -7.74
CA PRO A 12 8.76 13.26 -8.86
C PRO A 12 8.79 11.79 -8.42
N ILE A 13 8.00 10.94 -9.08
CA ILE A 13 8.02 9.49 -8.86
C ILE A 13 9.40 8.92 -9.21
N ASP A 14 9.94 8.10 -8.31
CA ASP A 14 11.15 7.32 -8.57
C ASP A 14 10.79 6.05 -9.35
N ARG A 15 10.85 6.15 -10.68
CA ARG A 15 10.58 5.03 -11.58
C ARG A 15 11.51 3.83 -11.33
N SER A 16 12.78 4.07 -11.02
CA SER A 16 13.74 2.99 -10.82
C SER A 16 13.44 2.19 -9.55
N VAL A 17 12.93 2.84 -8.49
CA VAL A 17 12.41 2.14 -7.31
C VAL A 17 11.18 1.29 -7.67
N LEU A 18 10.22 1.85 -8.43
CA LEU A 18 9.04 1.10 -8.85
C LEU A 18 9.40 -0.11 -9.73
N GLU A 19 10.36 0.01 -10.64
CA GLU A 19 10.84 -1.11 -11.47
C GLU A 19 11.50 -2.21 -10.64
N ARG A 20 12.29 -1.84 -9.62
CA ARG A 20 12.88 -2.80 -8.66
C ARG A 20 11.80 -3.51 -7.85
N MET A 21 10.81 -2.78 -7.33
CA MET A 21 9.68 -3.38 -6.62
C MET A 21 8.88 -4.31 -7.52
N ARG A 22 8.55 -3.89 -8.75
CA ARG A 22 7.86 -4.71 -9.75
C ARG A 22 8.57 -6.02 -9.98
N SER A 23 9.88 -5.99 -10.23
CA SER A 23 10.67 -7.22 -10.43
C SER A 23 10.65 -8.14 -9.22
N ARG A 24 10.63 -7.59 -7.99
CA ARG A 24 10.57 -8.38 -6.76
C ARG A 24 9.20 -9.01 -6.55
N PHE A 25 8.12 -8.28 -6.86
CA PHE A 25 6.76 -8.75 -6.68
C PHE A 25 6.37 -9.76 -7.75
N ALA A 26 6.72 -9.53 -9.02
CA ALA A 26 6.46 -10.48 -10.11
C ALA A 26 7.06 -11.89 -9.89
N GLY A 27 8.07 -12.03 -9.02
CA GLY A 27 8.66 -13.32 -8.67
C GLY A 27 7.97 -14.08 -7.54
N ARG A 28 6.90 -13.54 -6.94
CA ARG A 28 6.20 -14.14 -5.79
C ARG A 28 4.92 -14.83 -6.23
N ARG A 29 4.70 -16.05 -5.73
CA ARG A 29 3.49 -16.85 -6.01
C ARG A 29 2.17 -16.17 -5.58
N MET A 30 2.25 -15.32 -4.56
CA MET A 30 1.11 -14.56 -4.05
C MET A 30 0.50 -13.57 -5.05
N PHE A 31 1.25 -13.17 -6.08
CA PHE A 31 0.82 -12.13 -7.01
C PHE A 31 0.60 -12.68 -8.39
N GLU A 32 -0.57 -12.37 -8.96
CA GLU A 32 -0.89 -12.70 -10.34
C GLU A 32 -0.20 -11.76 -11.31
N SER A 33 -0.09 -10.49 -10.94
CA SER A 33 0.54 -9.49 -11.80
C SER A 33 1.15 -8.34 -11.02
N ALA A 34 2.17 -7.73 -11.60
CA ALA A 34 2.80 -6.50 -11.10
C ALA A 34 3.13 -5.59 -12.28
N THR A 35 2.43 -4.46 -12.38
CA THR A 35 2.48 -3.57 -13.56
C THR A 35 2.67 -2.12 -13.13
N ILE A 36 3.56 -1.40 -13.81
CA ILE A 36 3.69 0.05 -13.63
C ILE A 36 2.62 0.70 -14.51
N VAL A 37 1.69 1.40 -13.87
CA VAL A 37 0.66 2.19 -14.54
C VAL A 37 1.22 3.57 -14.82
N GLU A 38 1.25 3.96 -16.09
CA GLU A 38 1.77 5.24 -16.56
C GLU A 38 0.66 6.30 -16.72
N ASP A 39 -0.59 5.88 -16.86
CA ASP A 39 -1.73 6.78 -16.98
C ASP A 39 -2.04 7.48 -15.64
N GLY A 40 -2.34 8.77 -15.70
CA GLY A 40 -2.49 9.61 -14.51
C GLY A 40 -1.21 9.69 -13.65
N LYS A 41 -1.36 9.51 -12.33
CA LYS A 41 -0.22 9.55 -11.41
C LYS A 41 0.47 8.19 -11.37
N ARG A 42 1.67 8.10 -11.96
CA ARG A 42 2.47 6.88 -12.04
C ARG A 42 2.54 6.13 -10.71
N HIS A 43 2.21 4.84 -10.75
CA HIS A 43 2.28 3.95 -9.60
C HIS A 43 2.53 2.50 -10.05
N LEU A 44 3.00 1.67 -9.13
CA LEU A 44 3.04 0.22 -9.31
C LEU A 44 1.73 -0.36 -8.79
N ARG A 45 1.03 -1.13 -9.62
CA ARG A 45 -0.18 -1.88 -9.25
C ARG A 45 0.16 -3.38 -9.22
N VAL A 46 -0.18 -4.03 -8.11
CA VAL A 46 0.05 -5.46 -7.90
C VAL A 46 -1.26 -6.13 -7.56
N GLU A 47 -1.65 -7.12 -8.34
CA GLU A 47 -2.85 -7.94 -8.10
C GLU A 47 -2.43 -9.21 -7.35
N LEU A 48 -3.17 -9.54 -6.29
CA LEU A 48 -3.01 -10.77 -5.54
C LEU A 48 -3.81 -11.88 -6.21
N SER A 49 -3.32 -13.12 -6.07
CA SER A 49 -4.06 -14.30 -6.50
C SER A 49 -5.23 -14.59 -5.56
N ASP A 50 -6.39 -14.87 -6.14
CA ASP A 50 -7.61 -15.26 -5.42
C ASP A 50 -7.43 -16.56 -4.62
N ASP A 51 -6.59 -17.49 -5.08
CA ASP A 51 -6.19 -18.72 -4.39
C ASP A 51 -5.65 -18.49 -2.95
N TYR A 52 -5.21 -17.27 -2.63
CA TYR A 52 -4.71 -16.92 -1.30
C TYR A 52 -5.81 -16.53 -0.30
N PHE A 53 -7.06 -16.44 -0.74
CA PHE A 53 -8.20 -16.07 0.10
C PHE A 53 -9.11 -17.28 0.37
N PRO A 54 -9.64 -17.45 1.60
CA PRO A 54 -10.56 -18.55 1.91
C PRO A 54 -11.98 -18.35 1.35
N ASN A 55 -12.29 -17.17 0.82
CA ASN A 55 -13.58 -16.80 0.26
C ASN A 55 -13.39 -15.86 -0.94
N GLU A 56 -14.50 -15.63 -1.66
CA GLU A 56 -14.52 -14.74 -2.81
C GLU A 56 -14.02 -13.33 -2.42
N ALA A 57 -12.85 -12.97 -2.94
CA ALA A 57 -12.24 -11.67 -2.78
C ALA A 57 -11.35 -11.39 -4.00
N SER A 58 -11.30 -10.12 -4.42
CA SER A 58 -10.23 -9.63 -5.28
C SER A 58 -9.40 -8.65 -4.46
N ALA A 59 -8.07 -8.70 -4.59
CA ALA A 59 -7.20 -7.86 -3.80
C ALA A 59 -6.03 -7.32 -4.61
N ARG A 60 -5.65 -6.09 -4.28
CA ARG A 60 -4.52 -5.41 -4.90
C ARG A 60 -3.82 -4.52 -3.92
N PHE A 61 -2.57 -4.19 -4.22
CA PHE A 61 -1.97 -2.99 -3.66
C PHE A 61 -1.35 -2.10 -4.72
N GLU A 62 -1.44 -0.80 -4.47
CA GLU A 62 -0.85 0.25 -5.28
C GLU A 62 0.28 0.94 -4.51
N VAL A 63 1.41 1.15 -5.18
CA VAL A 63 2.61 1.76 -4.61
C VAL A 63 3.01 2.99 -5.38
N ARG A 64 3.22 4.09 -4.66
CA ARG A 64 3.91 5.28 -5.15
C ARG A 64 5.15 5.48 -4.30
N TRP A 65 6.29 5.65 -4.95
CA TRP A 65 7.56 6.00 -4.31
C TRP A 65 8.13 7.23 -4.98
N TYR A 66 8.51 8.23 -4.19
CA TYR A 66 9.02 9.51 -4.69
C TYR A 66 10.52 9.64 -4.45
N ARG A 67 11.18 10.51 -5.21
CA ARG A 67 12.64 10.72 -5.14
C ARG A 67 13.15 11.29 -3.80
N ASN A 68 12.25 11.76 -2.94
CA ASN A 68 12.55 12.24 -1.59
C ASN A 68 12.23 11.18 -0.50
N ASP A 69 12.05 9.92 -0.91
CA ASP A 69 11.67 8.77 -0.08
C ASP A 69 10.31 8.86 0.61
N ASP A 70 9.48 9.83 0.23
CA ASP A 70 8.06 9.75 0.52
C ASP A 70 7.43 8.59 -0.27
N PHE A 71 6.37 8.02 0.28
CA PHE A 71 5.64 6.94 -0.38
C PHE A 71 4.20 6.81 0.10
N ASN A 72 3.43 6.06 -0.67
CA ASN A 72 2.15 5.51 -0.28
C ASN A 72 2.11 4.04 -0.74
N PHE A 73 1.80 3.13 0.18
CA PHE A 73 1.31 1.78 -0.12
C PHE A 73 -0.17 1.75 0.24
N HIS A 74 -1.03 1.37 -0.70
CA HIS A 74 -2.46 1.23 -0.48
C HIS A 74 -2.88 -0.18 -0.83
N TYR A 75 -3.28 -0.96 0.16
CA TYR A 75 -3.85 -2.29 -0.03
C TYR A 75 -5.36 -2.24 0.06
N GLN A 76 -6.03 -2.96 -0.84
CA GLN A 76 -7.49 -3.00 -0.95
C GLN A 76 -7.94 -4.42 -1.30
N GLU A 77 -8.93 -4.89 -0.56
CA GLU A 77 -9.75 -6.08 -0.84
C GLU A 77 -11.15 -5.60 -1.23
N GLU A 78 -11.72 -6.18 -2.29
CA GLU A 78 -13.13 -6.07 -2.64
C GLU A 78 -13.78 -7.43 -2.40
N ARG A 79 -14.82 -7.45 -1.56
CA ARG A 79 -15.53 -8.65 -1.08
C ARG A 79 -17.04 -8.47 -1.21
N PRO A 80 -17.84 -9.56 -1.18
CA PRO A 80 -19.30 -9.47 -1.21
C PRO A 80 -19.91 -8.64 -0.06
N ASP A 81 -19.27 -8.62 1.10
CA ASP A 81 -19.73 -7.92 2.32
C ASP A 81 -19.20 -6.48 2.43
N GLY A 82 -18.30 -6.07 1.53
CA GLY A 82 -17.78 -4.71 1.46
C GLY A 82 -16.30 -4.67 1.08
N ALA A 83 -15.73 -3.47 1.16
CA ALA A 83 -14.31 -3.27 0.88
C ALA A 83 -13.51 -3.18 2.19
N TRP A 84 -12.28 -3.69 2.14
CA TRP A 84 -11.32 -3.61 3.24
C TRP A 84 -10.03 -2.98 2.74
N LYS A 85 -9.64 -1.84 3.30
CA LYS A 85 -8.55 -1.00 2.79
C LYS A 85 -7.66 -0.53 3.91
N CYS A 86 -6.35 -0.55 3.70
CA CYS A 86 -5.40 0.07 4.62
C CYS A 86 -4.24 0.73 3.85
N ARG A 87 -3.56 1.69 4.48
CA ARG A 87 -2.46 2.42 3.83
C ARG A 87 -1.27 2.58 4.78
N TRP A 88 -0.07 2.47 4.21
CA TRP A 88 1.18 2.84 4.87
C TRP A 88 1.76 4.03 4.12
N ASP A 89 1.84 5.16 4.81
CA ASP A 89 2.20 6.43 4.21
C ASP A 89 3.45 7.00 4.87
N ARG A 90 4.30 7.58 4.02
CA ARG A 90 5.39 8.47 4.40
C ARG A 90 5.23 9.75 3.60
N HIS A 91 4.76 10.81 4.23
CA HIS A 91 4.73 12.16 3.66
C HIS A 91 4.47 13.19 4.77
N PRO A 92 4.86 14.47 4.58
CA PRO A 92 4.43 15.53 5.47
C PRO A 92 2.90 15.56 5.62
N ASN A 93 2.42 15.70 6.85
CA ASN A 93 1.00 15.80 7.18
C ASN A 93 0.84 16.73 8.39
N ALA A 94 -0.17 17.58 8.39
CA ALA A 94 -0.45 18.51 9.49
C ALA A 94 -0.92 17.82 10.78
N HIS A 95 -1.50 16.62 10.67
CA HIS A 95 -2.18 15.94 11.78
C HIS A 95 -1.45 14.70 12.31
N ASN A 96 -0.46 14.18 11.57
CA ASN A 96 0.27 12.96 11.91
C ASN A 96 1.77 13.14 11.69
N SER A 97 2.57 12.24 12.25
CA SER A 97 3.98 12.12 11.89
C SER A 97 4.14 11.82 10.39
N ARG A 98 5.33 12.14 9.86
CA ARG A 98 5.68 11.86 8.47
C ARG A 98 5.33 10.42 8.08
N ASP A 99 5.64 9.47 8.95
CA ASP A 99 5.24 8.07 8.86
C ASP A 99 3.91 7.86 9.59
N HIS A 100 2.89 7.34 8.90
CA HIS A 100 1.59 7.04 9.49
C HIS A 100 0.88 5.88 8.78
N PHE A 101 0.02 5.19 9.53
CA PHE A 101 -0.80 4.08 9.08
C PHE A 101 -2.26 4.51 9.02
N HIS A 102 -2.95 4.19 7.93
CA HIS A 102 -4.40 4.30 7.86
C HIS A 102 -5.03 2.92 8.03
N PRO A 103 -5.72 2.66 9.15
CA PRO A 103 -6.25 1.35 9.45
C PRO A 103 -7.45 0.98 8.57
N PRO A 104 -7.72 -0.33 8.45
CA PRO A 104 -8.97 -0.84 7.88
C PRO A 104 -10.18 -0.49 8.73
N PRO A 105 -11.40 -0.60 8.17
CA PRO A 105 -11.71 -1.06 6.81
C PRO A 105 -11.63 0.03 5.74
N ALA A 106 -11.60 1.30 6.13
CA ALA A 106 -11.80 2.42 5.19
C ALA A 106 -10.51 3.14 4.76
N ALA A 107 -9.36 2.83 5.39
CA ALA A 107 -8.13 3.64 5.26
C ALA A 107 -8.40 5.14 5.46
N SER A 108 -9.26 5.44 6.44
CA SER A 108 -9.79 6.77 6.71
C SER A 108 -8.69 7.74 7.13
N ARG A 109 -8.80 9.00 6.68
CA ARG A 109 -7.83 10.05 7.04
C ARG A 109 -7.89 10.43 8.51
N ILE A 110 -9.07 10.36 9.13
CA ILE A 110 -9.26 10.78 10.52
C ILE A 110 -8.78 9.72 11.53
N ASP A 111 -8.68 8.47 11.09
CA ASP A 111 -8.25 7.34 11.92
C ASP A 111 -6.76 7.03 11.73
N ALA A 112 -6.00 7.97 11.15
CA ALA A 112 -4.58 7.77 10.89
C ALA A 112 -3.77 7.72 12.19
N GLU A 113 -2.92 6.70 12.30
CA GLU A 113 -2.10 6.43 13.47
C GLU A 113 -0.63 6.72 13.16
N ASN A 114 0.07 7.37 14.09
CA ASN A 114 1.50 7.60 13.95
C ASN A 114 2.27 6.28 13.95
N ALA A 115 3.26 6.17 13.07
CA ALA A 115 4.06 4.96 12.93
C ALA A 115 5.53 5.28 12.64
N ARG A 116 6.34 4.25 12.43
CA ARG A 116 7.72 4.36 11.94
C ARG A 116 7.99 3.24 10.96
N TRP A 117 8.45 3.60 9.77
CA TRP A 117 8.77 2.67 8.71
C TRP A 117 10.28 2.56 8.52
N PRO A 118 10.79 1.44 7.97
CA PRO A 118 12.18 1.37 7.50
C PRO A 118 12.52 2.51 6.52
N ASP A 119 13.78 2.89 6.46
CA ASP A 119 14.21 4.02 5.61
C ASP A 119 14.19 3.66 4.13
N ASP A 120 14.49 2.40 3.78
CA ASP A 120 14.62 1.97 2.40
C ASP A 120 13.41 1.20 1.87
N HIS A 121 13.26 1.24 0.55
CA HIS A 121 12.15 0.63 -0.17
C HIS A 121 12.04 -0.90 0.01
N ARG A 122 13.15 -1.61 0.29
CA ARG A 122 13.14 -3.06 0.50
C ARG A 122 12.63 -3.41 1.89
N GLY A 123 13.02 -2.62 2.89
CA GLY A 123 12.54 -2.71 4.27
C GLY A 123 11.04 -2.43 4.34
N VAL A 124 10.58 -1.32 3.76
CA VAL A 124 9.15 -0.98 3.71
C VAL A 124 8.35 -2.07 2.98
N SER A 125 8.83 -2.52 1.82
CA SER A 125 8.15 -3.61 1.09
C SER A 125 8.06 -4.89 1.92
N ARG A 126 9.08 -5.23 2.72
CA ARG A 126 9.01 -6.41 3.60
C ARG A 126 7.94 -6.21 4.67
N LEU A 127 7.95 -5.08 5.36
CA LEU A 127 6.97 -4.76 6.39
C LEU A 127 5.53 -4.85 5.87
N VAL A 128 5.25 -4.23 4.72
CA VAL A 128 3.89 -4.25 4.14
C VAL A 128 3.46 -5.67 3.77
N LEU A 129 4.36 -6.45 3.17
CA LEU A 129 4.05 -7.83 2.80
C LEU A 129 3.82 -8.73 4.02
N ASP A 130 4.64 -8.60 5.05
CA ASP A 130 4.45 -9.34 6.30
C ASP A 130 3.06 -9.02 6.90
N ARG A 131 2.60 -7.76 6.86
CA ARG A 131 1.24 -7.37 7.31
C ARG A 131 0.11 -7.91 6.45
N ILE A 132 0.31 -8.03 5.13
CA ILE A 132 -0.69 -8.63 4.25
C ILE A 132 -0.74 -10.14 4.49
N GLU A 133 0.40 -10.81 4.66
CA GLU A 133 0.49 -12.23 5.01
C GLU A 133 -0.23 -12.50 6.35
N GLU A 134 0.00 -11.70 7.40
CA GLU A 134 -0.72 -11.78 8.69
C GLU A 134 -2.24 -11.64 8.52
N ARG A 135 -2.68 -10.73 7.63
CA ARG A 135 -4.11 -10.54 7.31
C ARG A 135 -4.70 -11.79 6.65
N LEU A 136 -3.99 -12.39 5.70
CA LEU A 136 -4.42 -13.63 5.05
C LEU A 136 -4.47 -14.80 6.03
N GLU A 137 -3.45 -14.97 6.87
CA GLU A 137 -3.45 -16.00 7.93
C GLU A 137 -4.63 -15.84 8.88
N THR A 138 -4.94 -14.59 9.28
CA THR A 138 -6.10 -14.29 10.12
C THR A 138 -7.42 -14.65 9.43
N LEU A 139 -7.52 -14.45 8.12
CA LEU A 139 -8.70 -14.87 7.35
C LEU A 139 -8.85 -16.38 7.34
N TRP A 140 -7.78 -17.12 7.06
CA TRP A 140 -7.80 -18.58 7.05
C TRP A 140 -8.10 -19.17 8.44
N GLY A 141 -7.66 -18.53 9.52
CA GLY A 141 -7.95 -18.97 10.90
C GLY A 141 -9.41 -18.74 11.36
N GLN A 142 -10.23 -18.06 10.56
CA GLN A 142 -11.67 -17.88 10.82
C GLN A 142 -12.54 -18.96 10.16
N TYR A 143 -11.94 -19.85 9.37
CA TYR A 143 -12.55 -21.02 8.74
C TYR A 143 -12.19 -22.29 9.50
#